data_AF-A0A4T0HUJ3-F1
#
_entry.id   AF-A0A4T0HUJ3-F1
#
_cell.length_a   1.000
_cell.length_b   1.000
_cell.length_c   1.000
_cell.angle_alpha   90.00
_cell.angle_beta   90.00
_cell.angle_gamma   90.00
#
_symmetry.space_group_name_H-M   'P 1'
#
loop_
_entity.id
_entity.type
_entity.pdbx_description
1 polymer ?
#
loop_
_entity_poly.entity_id
_entity_poly.type
_entity_poly.pdbx_seq_one_letter_code
_entity_poly.pdbx_strand_id
1 'polypeptide(L)'
;MQPTPSPAPGETATHTRKITRKDLEKTQVIGQVDSKFIVALSTNTLLIFDQHAADERVKLERYMNQLLSRENVLLVSPSIRVRLTAIEVYTLLSNTAIVEMWGLLLRPHDEQEVCINTLPNVIHDRLLKDHSLLRDILRECVDAHNQHTSHTPPTLLNLINSKACRNAFKFGDVLSNTQSQALISALSQTKNPYQCAHGRPTLYPLLEC
;
A
#
# COMPACT_ATOMS: atom_id res chain seq x y z
N MET A 1 3.76 -18.17 64.64
CA MET A 1 3.71 -18.60 63.22
C MET A 1 2.49 -17.95 62.59
N GLN A 2 2.68 -16.92 61.77
CA GLN A 2 1.59 -16.33 60.98
C GLN A 2 1.52 -17.04 59.62
N PRO A 3 0.33 -17.33 59.08
CA PRO A 3 0.19 -17.94 57.76
C PRO A 3 0.56 -16.92 56.67
N THR A 4 1.30 -17.37 55.67
CA THR A 4 1.57 -16.60 54.45
C THR A 4 0.28 -16.41 53.64
N PRO A 5 0.04 -15.23 53.06
CA PRO A 5 -1.13 -15.01 52.22
C PRO A 5 -1.00 -15.82 50.93
N SER A 6 -2.06 -16.52 50.53
CA SER A 6 -2.18 -17.15 49.21
C SER A 6 -2.21 -16.08 48.11
N PRO A 7 -1.62 -16.33 46.93
CA PRO A 7 -1.69 -15.39 45.82
C PRO A 7 -3.13 -15.31 45.28
N ALA A 8 -3.57 -14.09 44.94
CA ALA A 8 -4.88 -13.84 44.38
C ALA A 8 -5.03 -14.50 42.99
N PRO A 9 -6.21 -15.07 42.66
CA PRO A 9 -6.47 -15.61 41.33
C PRO A 9 -6.86 -14.48 40.39
N GLY A 10 -6.09 -14.30 39.31
CA GLY A 10 -6.53 -13.52 38.16
C GLY A 10 -5.59 -12.41 37.73
N GLU A 11 -4.42 -12.79 37.19
CA GLU A 11 -3.74 -12.03 36.15
C GLU A 11 -3.02 -13.06 35.27
N THR A 12 -3.77 -13.74 34.39
CA THR A 12 -3.17 -14.37 33.23
C THR A 12 -2.73 -13.24 32.30
N ALA A 13 -1.54 -12.71 32.56
CA ALA A 13 -0.84 -11.89 31.59
C ALA A 13 -0.70 -12.74 30.32
N THR A 14 -1.56 -12.50 29.33
CA THR A 14 -1.40 -13.06 27.98
C THR A 14 -0.14 -12.44 27.40
N HIS A 15 1.01 -13.04 27.70
CA HIS A 15 2.24 -12.80 26.97
C HIS A 15 1.97 -13.16 25.51
N THR A 16 1.50 -12.19 24.74
CA THR A 16 1.22 -12.40 23.33
C THR A 16 2.57 -12.30 22.64
N ARG A 17 3.16 -13.44 22.26
CA ARG A 17 4.43 -13.45 21.53
C ARG A 17 4.33 -12.51 20.32
N LYS A 18 5.33 -11.64 20.19
CA LYS A 18 5.45 -10.79 19.01
C LYS A 18 5.78 -11.66 17.80
N ILE A 19 4.87 -11.70 16.82
CA ILE A 19 5.06 -12.41 15.56
C ILE A 19 6.12 -11.68 14.73
N THR A 20 7.15 -12.42 14.31
CA THR A 20 8.25 -11.91 13.48
C THR A 20 8.04 -12.29 12.01
N ARG A 21 8.79 -11.65 11.10
CA ARG A 21 8.75 -12.01 9.68
C ARG A 21 9.14 -13.48 9.44
N LYS A 22 10.11 -14.00 10.21
CA LYS A 22 10.54 -15.40 10.13
C LYS A 22 9.43 -16.37 10.55
N ASP A 23 8.54 -15.95 11.44
CA ASP A 23 7.36 -16.74 11.80
C ASP A 23 6.40 -16.80 10.60
N LEU A 24 6.14 -15.68 9.93
CA LEU A 24 5.30 -15.64 8.72
C LEU A 24 5.85 -16.51 7.59
N GLU A 25 7.17 -16.52 7.37
CA GLU A 25 7.82 -17.35 6.34
C GLU A 25 7.67 -18.86 6.59
N LYS A 26 7.47 -19.27 7.84
CA LYS A 26 7.31 -20.67 8.26
C LYS A 26 5.85 -21.10 8.41
N THR A 27 4.91 -20.25 8.01
CA THR A 27 3.49 -20.57 8.10
C THR A 27 3.10 -21.71 7.18
N GLN A 28 2.29 -22.63 7.70
CA GLN A 28 1.58 -23.64 6.94
C GLN A 28 0.08 -23.40 7.04
N VAL A 29 -0.58 -23.15 5.91
CA VAL A 29 -2.02 -22.94 5.85
C VAL A 29 -2.77 -24.21 6.23
N ILE A 30 -3.69 -24.08 7.18
CA ILE A 30 -4.62 -25.14 7.57
C ILE A 30 -5.87 -25.06 6.68
N GLY A 31 -6.44 -23.86 6.55
CA GLY A 31 -7.62 -23.65 5.73
C GLY A 31 -8.19 -22.24 5.84
N GLN A 32 -9.24 -22.00 5.07
CA GLN A 32 -10.02 -20.76 5.11
C GLN A 32 -11.22 -20.91 6.05
N VAL A 33 -11.55 -19.84 6.78
CA VAL A 33 -12.70 -19.75 7.69
C VAL A 33 -13.64 -18.65 7.20
N ASP A 34 -14.93 -18.99 7.08
CA ASP A 34 -16.02 -18.08 6.71
C ASP A 34 -15.80 -17.32 5.38
N SER A 35 -14.94 -17.84 4.49
CA SER A 35 -14.51 -17.16 3.26
C SER A 35 -13.97 -15.73 3.50
N LYS A 36 -13.37 -15.50 4.68
CA LYS A 36 -12.88 -14.18 5.14
C LYS A 36 -11.48 -14.24 5.71
N PHE A 37 -11.20 -15.32 6.42
CA PHE A 37 -9.97 -15.47 7.17
C PHE A 37 -9.20 -16.71 6.73
N ILE A 38 -7.88 -16.64 6.81
CA ILE A 38 -7.00 -17.78 6.57
C ILE A 38 -6.38 -18.17 7.91
N VAL A 39 -6.49 -19.43 8.29
CA VAL A 39 -5.85 -19.97 9.48
C VAL A 39 -4.59 -20.72 9.08
N ALA A 40 -3.48 -20.43 9.76
CA ALA A 40 -2.20 -21.07 9.51
C ALA A 40 -1.45 -21.35 10.81
N LEU A 41 -0.66 -22.42 10.83
CA LEU A 41 0.24 -22.73 11.93
C LEU A 41 1.64 -22.19 11.61
N SER A 42 2.24 -21.45 12.55
CA SER A 42 3.63 -21.02 12.47
C SER A 42 4.38 -21.50 13.70
N THR A 43 5.26 -22.50 13.52
CA THR A 43 5.96 -23.15 14.64
C THR A 43 4.95 -23.67 15.68
N ASN A 44 4.73 -22.91 16.75
CA ASN A 44 3.88 -23.22 17.88
C ASN A 44 2.81 -22.14 18.09
N THR A 45 2.39 -21.45 17.02
CA THR A 45 1.38 -20.40 17.14
C THR A 45 0.36 -20.55 16.02
N LEU A 46 -0.90 -20.66 16.41
CA LEU A 46 -2.03 -20.59 15.50
C LEU A 46 -2.27 -19.13 15.15
N LEU A 47 -2.17 -18.79 13.87
CA LEU A 47 -2.35 -17.45 13.34
C LEU A 47 -3.63 -17.41 12.51
N ILE A 48 -4.37 -16.31 12.63
CA ILE A 48 -5.46 -15.97 11.71
C ILE A 48 -5.10 -14.73 10.92
N PHE A 49 -5.34 -14.76 9.60
CA PHE A 49 -5.07 -13.68 8.67
C PHE A 49 -6.39 -13.17 8.10
N ASP A 50 -6.57 -11.85 8.06
CA ASP A 50 -7.62 -11.21 7.26
C ASP A 50 -7.19 -11.27 5.79
N GLN A 51 -7.92 -12.04 4.97
CA GLN A 51 -7.53 -12.27 3.57
C GLN A 51 -7.53 -10.98 2.75
N HIS A 52 -8.45 -10.06 3.04
CA HIS A 52 -8.58 -8.81 2.33
C HIS A 52 -7.44 -7.86 2.72
N ALA A 53 -7.21 -7.68 4.01
CA ALA A 53 -6.15 -6.82 4.53
C ALA A 53 -4.76 -7.30 4.09
N ALA A 54 -4.52 -8.61 4.14
CA ALA A 54 -3.27 -9.23 3.70
C ALA A 54 -3.01 -8.96 2.21
N ASP A 55 -3.99 -9.24 1.35
CA ASP A 55 -3.84 -9.08 -0.09
C ASP A 55 -3.80 -7.60 -0.52
N GLU A 56 -4.51 -6.73 0.18
CA GLU A 56 -4.40 -5.28 0.03
C GLU A 56 -2.96 -4.80 0.31
N ARG A 57 -2.31 -5.27 1.38
CA ARG A 57 -0.91 -4.93 1.69
C ARG A 57 0.04 -5.43 0.59
N VAL A 58 -0.08 -6.68 0.17
CA VAL A 58 0.74 -7.24 -0.91
C VAL A 58 0.60 -6.43 -2.19
N LYS A 59 -0.63 -6.10 -2.58
CA LYS A 59 -0.92 -5.32 -3.79
C LYS A 59 -0.45 -3.88 -3.67
N LEU A 60 -0.64 -3.23 -2.52
CA LEU A 60 -0.16 -1.89 -2.27
C LEU A 60 1.35 -1.79 -2.50
N GLU A 61 2.14 -2.63 -1.85
CA GLU A 61 3.60 -2.56 -1.99
C GLU A 61 4.07 -2.88 -3.41
N ARG A 62 3.42 -3.84 -4.07
CA ARG A 62 3.68 -4.12 -5.49
C ARG A 62 3.38 -2.91 -6.38
N TYR A 63 2.25 -2.24 -6.18
CA TYR A 63 1.88 -1.06 -6.96
C TYR A 63 2.76 0.16 -6.65
N MET A 64 3.21 0.32 -5.40
CA MET A 64 4.19 1.35 -5.03
C MET A 64 5.54 1.10 -5.70
N ASN A 65 6.03 -0.14 -5.73
CA ASN A 65 7.26 -0.48 -6.44
C ASN A 65 7.14 -0.22 -7.94
N GLN A 66 5.98 -0.56 -8.52
CA GLN A 66 5.66 -0.28 -9.92
C GLN A 66 5.61 1.22 -10.22
N LEU A 67 5.13 2.04 -9.30
CA LEU A 67 5.08 3.48 -9.48
C LEU A 67 6.47 4.13 -9.41
N LEU A 68 7.30 3.67 -8.47
CA LEU A 68 8.66 4.17 -8.28
C LEU A 68 9.63 3.67 -9.37
N SER A 69 9.20 2.73 -10.20
CA SER A 69 9.98 2.24 -11.34
C SER A 69 9.86 3.18 -12.54
N ARG A 70 11.01 3.71 -12.99
CA ARG A 70 11.10 4.60 -14.16
C ARG A 70 10.71 3.93 -15.48
N GLU A 71 10.79 2.60 -15.55
CA GLU A 71 10.47 1.84 -16.76
C GLU A 71 8.96 1.59 -16.92
N ASN A 72 8.17 1.84 -15.87
CA ASN A 72 6.75 1.52 -15.86
C ASN A 72 5.86 2.73 -16.18
N VAL A 73 6.18 3.40 -17.28
CA VAL A 73 5.48 4.58 -17.80
C VAL A 73 4.91 4.33 -19.19
N LEU A 74 3.80 4.99 -19.52
CA LEU A 74 3.18 4.95 -20.83
C LEU A 74 3.16 6.35 -21.46
N LEU A 75 3.46 6.41 -22.75
CA LEU A 75 3.32 7.65 -23.54
C LEU A 75 1.84 7.97 -23.75
N VAL A 76 1.51 9.26 -23.69
CA VAL A 76 0.17 9.76 -23.97
C VAL A 76 0.16 10.58 -25.26
N SER A 77 -0.76 10.24 -26.16
CA SER A 77 -0.96 10.94 -27.43
C SER A 77 -2.47 11.10 -27.71
N PRO A 78 -2.99 12.34 -27.87
CA PRO A 78 -2.27 13.61 -27.74
C PRO A 78 -1.86 13.89 -26.28
N SER A 79 -0.85 14.75 -26.08
CA SER A 79 -0.43 15.16 -24.73
C SER A 79 -1.56 15.82 -23.95
N ILE A 80 -1.62 15.57 -22.64
CA ILE A 80 -2.66 16.15 -21.77
C ILE A 80 -2.22 17.55 -21.35
N ARG A 81 -3.08 18.55 -21.58
CA ARG A 81 -2.84 19.91 -21.11
C ARG A 81 -3.40 20.11 -19.71
N VAL A 82 -2.62 20.71 -18.83
CA VAL A 82 -2.99 21.00 -17.45
C VAL A 82 -2.71 22.46 -17.12
N ARG A 83 -3.78 23.21 -16.81
CA ARG A 83 -3.70 24.61 -16.41
C ARG A 83 -3.34 24.75 -14.93
N LEU A 84 -2.39 25.64 -14.67
CA LEU A 84 -1.81 25.96 -13.37
C LEU A 84 -1.59 27.49 -13.27
N THR A 85 -1.15 27.97 -12.13
CA THR A 85 -0.66 29.34 -11.97
C THR A 85 0.74 29.49 -12.59
N ALA A 86 1.12 30.72 -12.96
CA ALA A 86 2.44 30.97 -13.54
C ALA A 86 3.60 30.56 -12.62
N ILE A 87 3.42 30.72 -11.30
CA ILE A 87 4.39 30.30 -10.29
C ILE A 87 4.50 28.78 -10.25
N GLU A 88 3.38 28.05 -10.28
CA GLU A 88 3.37 26.58 -10.31
C GLU A 88 4.08 26.05 -11.57
N VAL A 89 3.79 26.62 -12.75
CA VAL A 89 4.44 26.25 -14.02
C VAL A 89 5.95 26.51 -13.95
N TYR A 90 6.35 27.69 -13.49
CA TYR A 90 7.77 28.03 -13.34
C TYR A 90 8.50 27.06 -12.41
N THR A 91 7.92 26.74 -11.25
CA THR A 91 8.52 25.81 -10.28
C THR A 91 8.68 24.41 -10.86
N LEU A 92 7.66 23.90 -11.56
CA LEU A 92 7.69 22.58 -12.19
C LEU A 92 8.73 22.50 -13.31
N LEU A 93 8.79 23.50 -14.19
CA LEU A 93 9.72 23.50 -15.32
C LEU A 93 11.17 23.76 -14.88
N SER A 94 11.38 24.50 -13.79
CA SER A 94 12.71 24.71 -13.20
C SER A 94 13.22 23.48 -12.44
N ASN A 95 12.31 22.58 -12.03
CA ASN A 95 12.62 21.42 -11.19
C ASN A 95 11.87 20.16 -11.64
N THR A 96 11.98 19.75 -12.90
CA THR A 96 11.19 18.63 -13.46
C THR A 96 11.37 17.32 -12.71
N ALA A 97 12.52 17.12 -12.05
CA ALA A 97 12.81 15.95 -11.22
C ALA A 97 11.74 15.66 -10.14
N ILE A 98 11.03 16.68 -9.63
CA ILE A 98 10.00 16.51 -8.58
C ILE A 98 8.75 15.76 -9.07
N VAL A 99 8.51 15.74 -10.38
CA VAL A 99 7.39 15.04 -11.02
C VAL A 99 7.85 13.85 -11.87
N GLU A 100 9.05 13.90 -12.44
CA GLU A 100 9.63 12.79 -13.20
C GLU A 100 9.80 11.53 -12.36
N MET A 101 10.07 11.67 -11.05
CA MET A 101 10.13 10.53 -10.13
C MET A 101 8.81 9.75 -10.01
N TRP A 102 7.68 10.38 -10.38
CA TRP A 102 6.36 9.77 -10.41
C TRP A 102 5.94 9.31 -11.81
N GLY A 103 6.86 9.34 -12.77
CA GLY A 103 6.62 8.93 -14.16
C GLY A 103 5.92 9.99 -15.01
N LEU A 104 5.91 11.26 -14.56
CA LEU A 104 5.30 12.38 -15.28
C LEU A 104 6.37 13.19 -16.00
N LEU A 105 6.36 13.15 -17.34
CA LEU A 105 7.20 13.98 -18.19
C LEU A 105 6.41 15.21 -18.62
N LEU A 106 6.88 16.39 -18.21
CA LEU A 106 6.28 17.67 -18.55
C LEU A 106 6.99 18.33 -19.72
N ARG A 107 6.23 19.05 -20.55
CA ARG A 107 6.71 19.98 -21.55
C ARG A 107 6.02 21.34 -21.38
N PRO A 108 6.73 22.46 -21.60
CA PRO A 108 6.10 23.77 -21.59
C PRO A 108 5.04 23.88 -22.69
N HIS A 109 3.92 24.53 -22.39
CA HIS A 109 2.93 24.95 -23.40
C HIS A 109 2.84 26.48 -23.46
N ASP A 110 2.49 27.10 -22.33
CA ASP A 110 2.50 28.56 -22.14
C ASP A 110 2.81 28.91 -20.67
N GLU A 111 2.65 30.17 -20.28
CA GLU A 111 2.94 30.65 -18.92
C GLU A 111 2.05 30.03 -17.83
N GLN A 112 0.89 29.48 -18.17
CA GLN A 112 -0.10 28.94 -17.24
C GLN A 112 -0.51 27.50 -17.58
N GLU A 113 0.18 26.84 -18.50
CA GLU A 113 -0.18 25.50 -18.96
C GLU A 113 1.06 24.67 -19.26
N VAL A 114 1.03 23.41 -18.81
CA VAL A 114 2.01 22.38 -19.16
C VAL A 114 1.35 21.23 -19.90
N CYS A 115 2.12 20.59 -20.77
CA CYS A 115 1.74 19.35 -21.44
C CYS A 115 2.36 18.15 -20.70
N ILE A 116 1.56 17.12 -20.44
CA ILE A 116 2.01 15.84 -19.90
C ILE A 116 2.11 14.83 -21.04
N ASN A 117 3.30 14.24 -21.19
CA ASN A 117 3.59 13.28 -22.26
C ASN A 117 3.69 11.83 -21.78
N THR A 118 3.89 11.61 -20.47
CA THR A 118 3.93 10.27 -19.88
C THR A 118 3.08 10.19 -18.63
N LEU A 119 2.52 9.02 -18.38
CA LEU A 119 1.82 8.68 -17.15
C LEU A 119 2.35 7.36 -16.57
N PRO A 120 2.38 7.21 -15.24
CA PRO A 120 2.71 5.93 -14.62
C PRO A 120 1.65 4.88 -14.98
N ASN A 121 2.08 3.76 -15.56
CA ASN A 121 1.22 2.70 -16.08
C ASN A 121 0.23 2.18 -15.01
N VAL A 122 0.70 2.06 -13.76
CA VAL A 122 -0.09 1.51 -12.64
C VAL A 122 -1.40 2.26 -12.39
N ILE A 123 -1.47 3.57 -12.67
CA ILE A 123 -2.66 4.42 -12.48
C ILE A 123 -3.09 5.16 -13.76
N HIS A 124 -2.51 4.81 -14.91
CA HIS A 124 -2.72 5.43 -16.21
C HIS A 124 -4.20 5.67 -16.55
N ASP A 125 -5.03 4.63 -16.52
CA ASP A 125 -6.44 4.73 -16.91
C ASP A 125 -7.27 5.66 -16.02
N ARG A 126 -6.86 5.84 -14.76
CA ARG A 126 -7.54 6.77 -13.85
C ARG A 126 -7.17 8.21 -14.18
N LEU A 127 -5.89 8.46 -14.46
CA LEU A 127 -5.39 9.77 -14.83
C LEU A 127 -5.89 10.23 -16.20
N LEU A 128 -6.09 9.31 -17.16
CA LEU A 128 -6.72 9.62 -18.45
C LEU A 128 -8.21 9.96 -18.34
N LYS A 129 -8.92 9.35 -17.40
CA LYS A 129 -10.36 9.58 -17.23
C LYS A 129 -10.66 10.87 -16.48
N ASP A 130 -9.76 11.29 -15.60
CA ASP A 130 -9.96 12.44 -14.74
C ASP A 130 -8.66 13.27 -14.64
N HIS A 131 -8.57 14.29 -15.50
CA HIS A 131 -7.43 15.19 -15.55
C HIS A 131 -7.32 16.11 -14.32
N SER A 132 -8.37 16.21 -13.49
CA SER A 132 -8.28 17.00 -12.25
C SER A 132 -7.27 16.41 -11.28
N LEU A 133 -7.14 15.08 -11.25
CA LEU A 133 -6.14 14.36 -10.47
C LEU A 133 -4.72 14.73 -10.87
N LEU A 134 -4.47 14.96 -12.16
CA LEU A 134 -3.15 15.38 -12.64
C LEU A 134 -2.80 16.77 -12.13
N ARG A 135 -3.74 17.71 -12.19
CA ARG A 135 -3.55 19.05 -11.62
C ARG A 135 -3.27 18.98 -10.12
N ASP A 136 -4.01 18.17 -9.38
CA ASP A 136 -3.86 18.05 -7.94
C ASP A 136 -2.50 17.42 -7.58
N ILE A 137 -2.06 16.38 -8.30
CA ILE A 137 -0.71 15.80 -8.14
C ILE A 137 0.39 16.83 -8.41
N LEU A 138 0.27 17.61 -9.49
CA LEU A 138 1.28 18.63 -9.82
C LEU A 138 1.38 19.70 -8.74
N ARG A 139 0.24 20.13 -8.18
CA ARG A 139 0.20 21.09 -7.06
C ARG A 139 0.79 20.53 -5.79
N GLU A 140 0.44 19.30 -5.43
CA GLU A 140 1.01 18.60 -4.27
C GLU A 140 2.53 18.46 -4.39
N CYS A 141 3.06 18.22 -5.60
CA CYS A 141 4.50 18.22 -5.87
C CYS A 141 5.16 19.59 -5.66
N VAL A 142 4.51 20.67 -6.14
CA VAL A 142 4.98 22.05 -5.93
C VAL A 142 4.98 22.41 -4.44
N ASP A 143 3.91 22.07 -3.72
CA ASP A 143 3.80 22.32 -2.28
C ASP A 143 4.87 21.56 -1.49
N ALA A 144 5.08 20.29 -1.80
CA ALA A 144 6.11 19.47 -1.18
C ALA A 144 7.52 20.06 -1.41
N HIS A 145 7.79 20.52 -2.63
CA HIS A 145 9.06 21.17 -3.00
C HIS A 145 9.27 22.47 -2.20
N ASN A 146 8.26 23.35 -2.15
CA ASN A 146 8.33 24.61 -1.40
C ASN A 146 8.55 24.38 0.11
N GLN A 147 7.97 23.30 0.65
CA GLN A 147 8.12 22.91 2.05
C GLN A 147 9.40 22.09 2.32
N HIS A 148 10.21 21.80 1.30
CA HIS A 148 11.41 20.97 1.39
C HIS A 148 11.14 19.57 1.98
N THR A 149 9.99 18.99 1.62
CA THR A 149 9.59 17.65 2.02
C THR A 149 9.73 16.66 0.85
N SER A 150 9.74 15.37 1.16
CA SER A 150 9.87 14.30 0.15
C SER A 150 8.87 13.19 0.39
N HIS A 151 7.59 13.58 0.48
CA HIS A 151 6.48 12.65 0.64
C HIS A 151 5.82 12.37 -0.70
N THR A 152 5.24 11.17 -0.83
CA THR A 152 4.40 10.83 -1.98
C THR A 152 3.19 11.78 -2.03
N PRO A 153 2.85 12.36 -3.20
CA PRO A 153 1.66 13.19 -3.35
C PRO A 153 0.40 12.47 -2.84
N PRO A 154 -0.38 13.05 -1.90
CA PRO A 154 -1.57 12.42 -1.34
C PRO A 154 -2.55 11.87 -2.38
N THR A 155 -2.80 12.61 -3.47
CA THR A 155 -3.69 12.17 -4.54
C THR A 155 -3.18 10.89 -5.20
N LEU A 156 -1.89 10.80 -5.45
CA LEU A 156 -1.25 9.63 -6.03
C LEU A 156 -1.31 8.43 -5.05
N LEU A 157 -1.03 8.65 -3.76
CA LEU A 157 -1.10 7.61 -2.74
C LEU A 157 -2.52 7.04 -2.63
N ASN A 158 -3.54 7.92 -2.66
CA ASN A 158 -4.94 7.54 -2.64
C ASN A 158 -5.35 6.71 -3.86
N LEU A 159 -4.83 7.03 -5.05
CA LEU A 159 -5.08 6.25 -6.27
C LEU A 159 -4.51 4.84 -6.15
N ILE A 160 -3.29 4.71 -5.60
CA ILE A 160 -2.64 3.41 -5.39
C ILE A 160 -3.39 2.61 -4.32
N ASN A 161 -3.73 3.20 -3.17
CA ASN A 161 -4.52 2.56 -2.12
C ASN A 161 -5.87 2.06 -2.66
N SER A 162 -6.57 2.92 -3.41
CA SER A 162 -7.85 2.57 -4.03
C SER A 162 -7.72 1.45 -5.07
N LYS A 163 -6.58 1.37 -5.78
CA LYS A 163 -6.31 0.28 -6.72
C LYS A 163 -5.99 -1.02 -5.99
N ALA A 164 -5.20 -0.97 -4.92
CA ALA A 164 -4.89 -2.11 -4.05
C ALA A 164 -6.17 -2.71 -3.45
N CYS A 165 -6.97 -1.88 -2.80
CA CYS A 165 -8.22 -2.29 -2.18
C CYS A 165 -9.18 -2.91 -3.19
N ARG A 166 -9.43 -2.23 -4.32
CA ARG A 166 -10.37 -2.73 -5.35
C ARG A 166 -9.94 -4.06 -5.94
N ASN A 167 -8.64 -4.27 -6.16
CA ASN A 167 -8.13 -5.50 -6.75
C ASN A 167 -7.85 -6.60 -5.73
N ALA A 168 -7.89 -6.34 -4.42
CA ALA A 168 -7.69 -7.34 -3.38
C ALA A 168 -8.87 -8.32 -3.28
N PHE A 169 -8.60 -9.55 -2.83
CA PHE A 169 -9.61 -10.54 -2.46
C PHE A 169 -10.63 -9.91 -1.52
N LYS A 170 -11.90 -10.20 -1.75
CA LYS A 170 -13.02 -9.73 -0.95
C LYS A 170 -13.39 -10.78 0.08
N PHE A 171 -14.08 -10.33 1.12
CA PHE A 171 -14.84 -11.24 1.96
C PHE A 171 -15.92 -11.92 1.12
N GLY A 172 -16.00 -13.24 1.24
CA GLY A 172 -16.82 -14.10 0.39
C GLY A 172 -16.05 -14.78 -0.74
N ASP A 173 -14.85 -14.31 -1.08
CA ASP A 173 -14.01 -15.00 -2.06
C ASP A 173 -13.48 -16.30 -1.44
N VAL A 174 -13.67 -17.42 -2.13
CA VAL A 174 -13.16 -18.73 -1.72
C VAL A 174 -11.74 -18.91 -2.23
N LEU A 175 -10.81 -19.18 -1.31
CA LEU A 175 -9.39 -19.40 -1.63
C LEU A 175 -9.03 -20.85 -1.35
N SER A 176 -8.41 -21.51 -2.34
CA SER A 176 -7.74 -22.79 -2.11
C SER A 176 -6.57 -22.64 -1.13
N ASN A 177 -6.18 -23.72 -0.45
CA ASN A 177 -5.02 -23.70 0.44
C ASN A 177 -3.74 -23.24 -0.28
N THR A 178 -3.58 -23.57 -1.56
CA THR A 178 -2.45 -23.10 -2.38
C THR A 178 -2.48 -21.58 -2.59
N GLN A 179 -3.63 -20.99 -2.89
CA GLN A 179 -3.78 -19.53 -3.02
C GLN A 179 -3.55 -18.82 -1.69
N SER A 180 -4.12 -19.36 -0.61
CA SER A 180 -3.94 -18.86 0.75
C SER A 180 -2.46 -18.89 1.17
N GLN A 181 -1.76 -19.99 0.86
CA GLN A 181 -0.34 -20.12 1.16
C GLN A 181 0.49 -19.12 0.35
N ALA A 182 0.20 -18.97 -0.95
CA ALA A 182 0.86 -18.00 -1.81
C ALA A 182 0.65 -16.56 -1.32
N LEU A 183 -0.56 -16.23 -0.85
CA LEU A 183 -0.87 -14.92 -0.27
C LEU A 183 -0.04 -14.65 0.99
N ILE A 184 0.01 -15.58 1.94
CA ILE A 184 0.77 -15.39 3.18
C ILE A 184 2.28 -15.33 2.90
N SER A 185 2.78 -16.16 1.97
CA SER A 185 4.17 -16.09 1.52
C SER A 185 4.49 -14.75 0.85
N ALA A 186 3.59 -14.21 0.03
CA ALA A 186 3.77 -12.88 -0.55
C ALA A 186 3.72 -11.78 0.53
N LEU A 187 2.80 -11.91 1.50
CA LEU A 187 2.68 -10.98 2.62
C LEU A 187 3.97 -10.95 3.43
N SER A 188 4.60 -12.09 3.71
CA SER A 188 5.84 -12.15 4.50
C SER A 188 7.00 -11.39 3.86
N GLN A 189 6.98 -11.21 2.53
CA GLN A 189 7.99 -10.45 1.79
C GLN A 189 7.75 -8.93 1.79
N THR A 190 6.57 -8.48 2.20
CA THR A 190 6.24 -7.06 2.29
C THR A 190 6.99 -6.36 3.43
N LYS A 191 7.33 -5.09 3.25
CA LYS A 191 8.00 -4.23 4.24
C LYS A 191 7.19 -4.14 5.52
N ASN A 192 5.86 -3.99 5.43
CA ASN A 192 4.97 -3.95 6.59
C ASN A 192 3.86 -5.01 6.50
N PRO A 193 4.14 -6.28 6.86
CA PRO A 193 3.19 -7.37 6.70
C PRO A 193 2.06 -7.36 7.71
N TYR A 194 2.08 -6.47 8.72
CA TYR A 194 1.19 -6.52 9.89
C TYR A 194 -0.01 -5.59 9.79
N GLN A 195 -0.03 -4.68 8.82
CA GLN A 195 -1.11 -3.69 8.64
C GLN A 195 -1.43 -3.49 7.16
N CYS A 196 -2.69 -3.31 6.79
CA CYS A 196 -3.09 -2.98 5.43
C CYS A 196 -2.83 -1.50 5.09
N ALA A 197 -3.28 -1.04 3.91
CA ALA A 197 -3.11 0.34 3.46
C ALA A 197 -3.81 1.36 4.39
N HIS A 198 -4.86 0.91 5.07
CA HIS A 198 -5.74 1.71 5.93
C HIS A 198 -5.45 1.50 7.43
N GLY A 199 -4.35 0.82 7.78
CA GLY A 199 -3.93 0.60 9.17
C GLY A 199 -4.63 -0.56 9.89
N ARG A 200 -5.53 -1.30 9.23
CA ARG A 200 -6.15 -2.51 9.82
C ARG A 200 -5.11 -3.62 9.94
N PRO A 201 -5.05 -4.37 11.05
CA PRO A 201 -4.13 -5.49 11.15
C PRO A 201 -4.42 -6.57 10.11
N THR A 202 -3.38 -7.17 9.57
CA THR A 202 -3.48 -8.26 8.58
C THR A 202 -3.58 -9.64 9.24
N LEU A 203 -3.12 -9.76 10.48
CA LEU A 203 -3.07 -11.03 11.21
C LEU A 203 -3.17 -10.82 12.72
N TYR A 204 -3.63 -11.87 13.40
CA TYR A 204 -3.66 -11.97 14.85
C TYR A 204 -3.20 -13.36 15.30
N PRO A 205 -2.39 -13.47 16.37
CA PRO A 205 -2.18 -14.74 17.05
C PRO A 205 -3.45 -15.16 17.79
N LEU A 206 -3.89 -16.39 17.60
CA LEU A 206 -5.04 -16.98 18.29
C LEU A 206 -4.63 -17.76 19.53
N LEU A 207 -3.58 -18.59 19.41
CA LEU A 207 -3.14 -19.49 20.47
C LEU A 207 -1.66 -19.82 20.30
N GLU A 208 -0.94 -19.92 21.42
CA GLU A 208 0.38 -20.55 21.49
C GLU A 208 0.20 -22.01 21.91
N CYS A 209 0.75 -22.94 21.12
CA CYS A 209 0.61 -24.39 21.25
C CYS A 209 1.86 -25.05 21.87
#